data_AF-A0A973PDX3-F1
#
_entry.id   AF-A0A973PDX3-F1
#
_cell.length_a   1.000
_cell.length_b   1.000
_cell.length_c   1.000
_cell.angle_alpha   90.00
_cell.angle_beta   90.00
_cell.angle_gamma   90.00
#
_symmetry.space_group_name_H-M   'P 1'
#
loop_
_entity.id
_entity.type
_entity.pdbx_description
1 polymer ?
#
loop_
_entity_poly.entity_id
_entity_poly.type
_entity_poly.pdbx_seq_one_letter_code
_entity_poly.pdbx_strand_id
1 'polypeptide(L)'
;MNNGYVELSRERWSELRKNTPLTLTADELEELRGVDDPIDLTEVTDIYLPLTRLLNLHFTGSKQRSNVLSAFLGEPAGRVPYILGIAGSVAVGKSTTARLLHTLLARWPEHPHVELITTDSFLYPNAVLEAKKIMHRKGFPESYDRRALVRFVAEVKAGAAEAYAPIYSHLEYDIVPGAAQVVKNPDILIIEGLNVLQPAPPTALAV
;
A
#
# COMPACT_ATOMS: atom_id res chain seq x y z
N MET A 1 -3.94 -27.34 -17.81
CA MET A 1 -3.01 -26.32 -17.31
C MET A 1 -3.65 -25.72 -16.07
N ASN A 2 -3.05 -25.93 -14.90
CA ASN A 2 -3.56 -25.33 -13.66
C ASN A 2 -3.17 -23.85 -13.70
N ASN A 3 -4.10 -22.96 -14.04
CA ASN A 3 -3.84 -21.53 -14.01
C ASN A 3 -3.55 -21.16 -12.54
N GLY A 4 -2.49 -20.40 -12.26
CA GLY A 4 -2.08 -20.06 -10.88
C GLY A 4 -3.05 -19.12 -10.15
N TYR A 5 -4.27 -18.96 -10.67
CA TYR A 5 -5.27 -17.99 -10.30
C TYR A 5 -6.64 -18.66 -10.17
N VAL A 6 -7.44 -18.16 -9.23
CA VAL A 6 -8.87 -18.47 -9.13
C VAL A 6 -9.64 -17.32 -9.76
N GLU A 7 -10.32 -17.58 -10.86
CA GLU A 7 -11.14 -16.60 -11.57
C GLU A 7 -12.57 -16.61 -11.03
N LEU A 8 -13.09 -15.43 -10.70
CA LEU A 8 -14.43 -15.25 -10.15
C LEU A 8 -15.14 -14.14 -10.92
N SER A 9 -16.41 -14.37 -11.27
CA SER A 9 -17.26 -13.30 -11.77
C SER A 9 -17.59 -12.31 -10.67
N ARG A 10 -18.05 -11.10 -11.03
CA ARG A 10 -18.47 -10.07 -10.07
C ARG A 10 -19.55 -10.59 -9.12
N GLU A 11 -20.51 -11.34 -9.64
CA GLU A 11 -21.61 -11.93 -8.86
C GLU A 11 -21.06 -12.89 -7.81
N ARG A 12 -20.16 -13.80 -8.22
CA ARG A 12 -19.58 -14.77 -7.28
C ARG A 12 -18.66 -14.12 -6.25
N TRP A 13 -17.95 -13.06 -6.64
CA TRP A 13 -17.09 -12.29 -5.74
C TRP A 13 -17.90 -11.55 -4.67
N SER A 14 -18.97 -10.86 -5.06
CA SER A 14 -19.79 -10.09 -4.13
C SER A 14 -20.48 -10.96 -3.08
N GLU A 15 -20.79 -12.22 -3.39
CA GLU A 15 -21.35 -13.18 -2.44
C GLU A 15 -20.41 -13.53 -1.28
N LEU A 16 -19.10 -13.38 -1.45
CA LEU A 16 -18.12 -13.65 -0.39
C LEU A 16 -18.26 -12.70 0.81
N ARG A 17 -19.02 -11.60 0.67
CA ARG A 17 -19.37 -10.71 1.77
C ARG A 17 -20.37 -11.32 2.76
N LYS A 18 -21.23 -12.26 2.33
CA LYS A 18 -22.38 -12.75 3.13
C LYS A 18 -21.99 -13.30 4.51
N ASN A 19 -20.75 -13.73 4.69
CA ASN A 19 -20.23 -14.25 5.95
C ASN A 19 -19.40 -13.23 6.75
N THR A 20 -19.53 -11.93 6.51
CA THR A 20 -18.80 -10.85 7.21
C THR A 20 -19.78 -9.77 7.66
N PRO A 21 -19.75 -9.35 8.93
CA PRO A 21 -20.50 -8.19 9.38
C PRO A 21 -20.09 -6.97 8.57
N LEU A 22 -21.04 -6.18 8.08
CA LEU A 22 -20.77 -4.85 7.57
C LEU A 22 -20.16 -4.03 8.71
N THR A 23 -18.86 -3.77 8.63
CA THR A 23 -18.13 -2.91 9.58
C THR A 23 -18.35 -1.42 9.29
N LEU A 24 -19.07 -1.10 8.21
CA LEU A 24 -19.41 0.26 7.80
C LEU A 24 -20.89 0.50 8.01
N THR A 25 -21.24 1.58 8.69
CA THR A 25 -22.59 2.13 8.68
C THR A 25 -22.87 2.85 7.36
N ALA A 26 -24.14 3.12 7.06
CA ALA A 26 -24.51 3.88 5.87
C ALA A 26 -23.91 5.30 5.89
N ASP A 27 -23.87 5.95 7.07
CA ASP A 27 -23.31 7.29 7.24
C ASP A 27 -21.80 7.30 6.98
N GLU A 28 -21.10 6.28 7.47
CA GLU A 28 -19.67 6.11 7.23
C GLU A 28 -19.32 5.79 5.77
N LEU A 29 -20.24 5.13 5.06
CA LEU A 29 -20.12 4.88 3.63
C LEU A 29 -20.36 6.16 2.82
N GLU A 30 -21.21 7.06 3.32
CA GLU A 30 -21.45 8.39 2.73
C GLU A 30 -20.26 9.33 2.99
N GLU A 31 -19.61 9.26 4.15
CA GLU A 31 -18.34 9.96 4.44
C GLU A 31 -17.22 9.55 3.46
N LEU A 32 -17.18 8.28 3.04
CA LEU A 32 -16.25 7.79 2.02
C LEU A 32 -16.48 8.37 0.63
N ARG A 33 -17.64 8.99 0.36
CA ARG A 33 -17.90 9.76 -0.88
C ARG A 33 -17.26 11.14 -0.84
N GLY A 34 -16.85 11.60 0.34
CA GLY A 34 -16.22 12.89 0.57
C GLY A 34 -14.72 12.85 0.33
N VAL A 35 -14.26 13.81 -0.47
CA VAL A 35 -12.87 14.10 -0.87
C VAL A 35 -12.39 13.34 -2.12
N ASP A 36 -12.62 14.01 -3.25
CA ASP A 36 -11.96 13.87 -4.56
C ASP A 36 -12.29 12.69 -5.49
N ASP A 37 -12.91 11.59 -5.04
CA ASP A 37 -13.32 10.49 -5.92
C ASP A 37 -14.81 10.12 -5.79
N PRO A 38 -15.63 10.20 -6.86
CA PRO A 38 -17.00 9.72 -6.84
C PRO A 38 -17.01 8.18 -6.84
N ILE A 39 -16.99 7.58 -5.65
CA ILE A 39 -17.04 6.12 -5.50
C ILE A 39 -18.49 5.66 -5.38
N ASP A 40 -18.88 4.67 -6.19
CA ASP A 40 -20.19 4.00 -6.12
C ASP A 40 -20.24 3.09 -4.88
N LEU A 41 -21.22 3.31 -4.00
CA LEU A 41 -21.44 2.49 -2.80
C LEU A 41 -21.65 1.01 -3.15
N THR A 42 -22.23 0.74 -4.31
CA THR A 42 -22.39 -0.61 -4.84
C THR A 42 -21.03 -1.25 -5.11
N GLU A 43 -20.07 -0.48 -5.63
CA GLU A 43 -18.71 -0.95 -5.88
C GLU A 43 -17.96 -1.21 -4.56
N VAL A 44 -18.11 -0.34 -3.56
CA VAL A 44 -17.56 -0.59 -2.22
C VAL A 44 -18.10 -1.91 -1.67
N THR A 45 -19.41 -2.11 -1.75
CA THR A 45 -20.08 -3.26 -1.12
C THR A 45 -19.84 -4.57 -1.88
N ASP A 46 -19.79 -4.53 -3.21
CA ASP A 46 -19.64 -5.72 -4.04
C ASP A 46 -18.19 -6.12 -4.26
N ILE A 47 -17.25 -5.15 -4.28
CA ILE A 47 -15.85 -5.40 -4.64
C ILE A 47 -14.93 -5.26 -3.42
N TYR A 48 -14.97 -4.12 -2.75
CA TYR A 48 -13.95 -3.77 -1.76
C TYR A 48 -14.19 -4.40 -0.37
N LEU A 49 -15.45 -4.64 0.03
CA LEU A 49 -15.72 -5.37 1.27
C LEU A 49 -15.24 -6.83 1.24
N PRO A 50 -15.54 -7.65 0.21
CA PRO A 50 -14.92 -8.96 0.08
C PRO A 50 -13.38 -8.91 0.01
N LEU A 51 -12.82 -7.90 -0.67
CA LEU A 51 -11.37 -7.73 -0.80
C LEU A 51 -10.71 -7.48 0.55
N THR A 52 -11.24 -6.54 1.34
CA THR A 52 -10.69 -6.20 2.66
C THR A 52 -10.78 -7.37 3.62
N ARG A 53 -11.85 -8.19 3.56
CA ARG A 53 -11.92 -9.46 4.27
C ARG A 53 -10.80 -10.41 3.86
N LEU A 54 -10.59 -10.61 2.55
CA LEU A 54 -9.52 -11.46 2.05
C LEU A 54 -8.15 -10.98 2.55
N LEU A 55 -7.91 -9.67 2.50
CA LEU A 55 -6.69 -9.05 3.01
C LEU A 55 -6.53 -9.26 4.52
N ASN A 56 -7.61 -9.15 5.32
CA ASN A 56 -7.54 -9.44 6.75
C ASN A 56 -7.21 -10.92 7.04
N LEU A 57 -7.73 -11.87 6.24
CA LEU A 57 -7.33 -13.28 6.35
C LEU A 57 -5.84 -13.47 6.07
N HIS A 58 -5.30 -12.80 5.05
CA HIS A 58 -3.87 -12.82 4.76
C HIS A 58 -3.03 -12.17 5.88
N PHE A 59 -3.47 -11.04 6.40
CA PHE A 59 -2.83 -10.35 7.53
C PHE A 59 -2.77 -11.25 8.76
N THR A 60 -3.92 -11.78 9.19
CA THR A 60 -4.04 -12.64 10.37
C THR A 60 -3.19 -13.91 10.20
N GLY A 61 -3.26 -14.55 9.04
CA GLY A 61 -2.43 -15.73 8.74
C GLY A 61 -0.93 -15.42 8.74
N SER A 62 -0.52 -14.25 8.24
CA SER A 62 0.88 -13.80 8.31
C SER A 62 1.34 -13.57 9.75
N LYS A 63 0.51 -12.92 10.57
CA LYS A 63 0.79 -12.64 11.98
C LYS A 63 0.91 -13.92 12.81
N GLN A 64 -0.03 -14.86 12.62
CA GLN A 64 0.01 -16.18 13.26
C GLN A 64 1.30 -16.94 12.92
N ARG A 65 1.67 -16.99 11.63
CA ARG A 65 2.92 -17.62 11.18
C ARG A 65 4.14 -16.98 11.83
N SER A 66 4.20 -15.65 11.87
CA SER A 66 5.29 -14.91 12.51
C SER A 66 5.41 -15.27 13.98
N ASN A 67 4.30 -15.30 14.72
CA ASN A 67 4.28 -15.64 16.15
C ASN A 67 4.79 -17.07 16.41
N VAL A 68 4.39 -18.04 15.58
CA VAL A 68 4.87 -19.43 15.69
C VAL A 68 6.38 -19.52 15.46
N LEU A 69 6.89 -18.79 14.46
CA LEU A 69 8.32 -18.76 14.17
C LEU A 69 9.12 -18.09 15.30
N SER A 70 8.69 -16.94 15.80
CA SER A 70 9.34 -16.27 16.94
C SER A 70 9.38 -17.18 18.17
N ALA A 71 8.27 -17.87 18.47
CA ALA A 71 8.22 -18.82 19.58
C ALA A 71 9.19 -20.01 19.38
N PHE A 72 9.29 -20.54 18.16
CA PHE A 72 10.24 -21.61 17.82
C PHE A 72 11.70 -21.16 17.97
N LEU A 73 12.01 -19.92 17.58
CA LEU A 73 13.37 -19.34 17.66
C LEU A 73 13.73 -18.82 19.06
N GLY A 74 12.76 -18.74 19.98
CA GLY A 74 12.97 -18.15 21.31
C GLY A 74 13.13 -16.63 21.29
N GLU A 75 12.67 -15.97 20.23
CA GLU A 75 12.71 -14.51 20.08
C GLU A 75 11.40 -13.87 20.56
N PRO A 76 11.43 -12.63 21.10
CA PRO A 76 10.22 -11.91 21.39
C PRO A 76 9.41 -11.70 20.09
N ALA A 77 8.10 -11.88 20.16
CA ALA A 77 7.22 -11.62 19.03
C ALA A 77 7.27 -10.13 18.67
N GLY A 78 8.04 -9.79 17.63
CA GLY A 78 8.12 -8.44 17.09
C GLY A 78 6.87 -8.09 16.30
N ARG A 79 6.44 -6.82 16.40
CA ARG A 79 5.37 -6.27 15.56
C ARG A 79 5.96 -5.97 14.18
N VAL A 80 5.97 -6.97 13.31
CA VAL A 80 6.42 -6.85 11.92
C VAL A 80 5.26 -6.35 11.06
N PRO A 81 5.35 -5.16 10.46
CA PRO A 81 4.28 -4.63 9.62
C PRO A 81 3.98 -5.53 8.41
N TYR A 82 2.70 -5.63 8.06
CA TYR A 82 2.25 -6.25 6.81
C TYR A 82 2.32 -5.20 5.69
N ILE A 83 3.00 -5.52 4.58
CA ILE A 83 3.15 -4.59 3.47
C ILE A 83 2.20 -5.00 2.35
N LEU A 84 1.34 -4.08 1.92
CA LEU A 84 0.41 -4.23 0.82
C LEU A 84 0.83 -3.35 -0.36
N GLY A 85 1.32 -3.97 -1.44
CA GLY A 85 1.69 -3.27 -2.66
C GLY A 85 0.53 -3.14 -3.64
N ILE A 86 0.26 -1.94 -4.15
CA ILE A 86 -0.78 -1.67 -5.17
C ILE A 86 -0.10 -1.12 -6.43
N ALA A 87 -0.10 -1.92 -7.50
CA ALA A 87 0.50 -1.57 -8.78
C ALA A 87 -0.54 -1.47 -9.89
N GLY A 88 -0.14 -0.85 -11.01
CA GLY A 88 -1.02 -0.61 -12.15
C GLY A 88 -0.62 0.64 -12.93
N SER A 89 -1.14 0.78 -14.15
CA SER A 89 -0.80 1.89 -15.06
C SER A 89 -1.19 3.28 -14.50
N VAL A 90 -0.66 4.34 -15.10
CA VAL A 90 -1.09 5.72 -14.83
C VAL A 90 -2.59 5.83 -15.13
N ALA A 91 -3.32 6.60 -14.30
CA ALA A 91 -4.76 6.86 -14.43
C ALA A 91 -5.70 5.64 -14.29
N VAL A 92 -5.21 4.45 -13.92
CA VAL A 92 -6.07 3.26 -13.70
C VAL A 92 -6.86 3.29 -12.38
N GLY A 93 -6.69 4.32 -11.55
CA GLY A 93 -7.39 4.45 -10.26
C GLY A 93 -6.64 3.90 -9.03
N LYS A 94 -5.32 3.67 -9.11
CA LYS A 94 -4.51 3.15 -7.97
C LYS A 94 -4.71 3.93 -6.68
N SER A 95 -4.59 5.27 -6.74
CA SER A 95 -4.67 6.11 -5.55
C SER A 95 -6.07 6.10 -4.94
N THR A 96 -7.11 6.03 -5.78
CA THR A 96 -8.51 5.82 -5.35
C THR A 96 -8.65 4.50 -4.59
N THR A 97 -8.20 3.40 -5.18
CA THR A 97 -8.21 2.07 -4.53
C THR A 97 -7.39 2.07 -3.24
N ALA A 98 -6.21 2.69 -3.23
CA ALA A 98 -5.32 2.70 -2.07
C ALA A 98 -5.89 3.49 -0.89
N ARG A 99 -6.47 4.68 -1.16
CA ARG A 99 -7.17 5.49 -0.14
C ARG A 99 -8.39 4.76 0.41
N LEU A 100 -9.20 4.14 -0.45
CA LEU A 100 -10.36 3.37 -0.01
C LEU A 100 -9.92 2.18 0.86
N LEU A 101 -8.93 1.40 0.42
CA LEU A 101 -8.41 0.27 1.20
C LEU A 101 -7.79 0.73 2.52
N HIS A 102 -7.08 1.85 2.54
CA HIS A 102 -6.56 2.45 3.78
C HIS A 102 -7.70 2.67 4.78
N THR A 103 -8.75 3.38 4.37
CA THR A 103 -9.87 3.69 5.27
C THR A 103 -10.64 2.45 5.70
N LEU A 104 -10.85 1.48 4.80
CA LEU A 104 -11.58 0.26 5.12
C LEU A 104 -10.78 -0.68 6.03
N LEU A 105 -9.48 -0.81 5.82
CA LEU A 105 -8.62 -1.68 6.63
C LEU A 105 -8.41 -1.10 8.04
N ALA A 106 -8.25 0.22 8.19
CA ALA A 106 -8.03 0.85 9.49
C ALA A 106 -9.19 0.64 10.50
N ARG A 107 -10.36 0.17 10.03
CA ARG A 107 -11.54 -0.07 10.85
C ARG A 107 -11.58 -1.44 11.52
N TRP A 108 -10.69 -2.35 11.15
CA TRP A 108 -10.64 -3.68 11.77
C TRP A 108 -9.86 -3.63 13.09
N PRO A 109 -10.40 -4.23 14.18
CA PRO A 109 -9.71 -4.26 15.47
C PRO A 109 -8.32 -4.92 15.44
N GLU A 110 -8.08 -5.83 14.50
CA GLU A 110 -6.82 -6.56 14.35
C GLU A 110 -5.67 -5.69 13.84
N HIS A 111 -5.98 -4.59 13.13
CA HIS A 111 -5.02 -3.69 12.49
C HIS A 111 -5.53 -2.22 12.42
N PRO A 112 -5.67 -1.54 13.58
CA PRO A 112 -6.19 -0.17 13.63
C PRO A 112 -5.22 0.87 13.07
N HIS A 113 -3.93 0.56 12.95
CA HIS A 113 -2.92 1.49 12.43
C HIS A 113 -2.52 1.08 11.00
N VAL A 114 -3.08 1.78 10.02
CA VAL A 114 -2.76 1.62 8.60
C VAL A 114 -2.13 2.90 8.09
N GLU A 115 -1.05 2.78 7.33
CA GLU A 115 -0.33 3.90 6.71
C GLU A 115 -0.34 3.75 5.20
N LEU A 116 -0.29 4.88 4.48
CA LEU A 116 -0.33 4.95 3.02
C LEU A 116 0.86 5.75 2.50
N ILE A 117 1.60 5.19 1.54
CA ILE A 117 2.76 5.81 0.91
C ILE A 117 2.71 5.62 -0.61
N THR A 118 2.71 6.72 -1.35
CA THR A 118 2.92 6.68 -2.80
C THR A 118 4.40 6.53 -3.15
N THR A 119 4.72 5.77 -4.19
CA THR A 119 6.11 5.74 -4.71
C THR A 119 6.55 7.08 -5.28
N ASP A 120 5.63 7.99 -5.62
CA ASP A 120 5.97 9.32 -6.16
C ASP A 120 6.75 10.16 -5.15
N SER A 121 6.59 9.90 -3.86
CA SER A 121 7.44 10.41 -2.76
C SER A 121 8.92 10.07 -2.91
N PHE A 122 9.26 9.10 -3.75
CA PHE A 122 10.63 8.68 -4.02
C PHE A 122 11.10 9.06 -5.42
N LEU A 123 10.37 9.95 -6.12
CA LEU A 123 10.93 10.63 -7.29
C LEU A 123 12.14 11.48 -6.87
N TYR A 124 13.12 11.57 -7.75
CA TYR A 124 14.13 12.61 -7.60
C TYR A 124 13.49 14.00 -7.74
N PRO A 125 13.93 15.01 -6.97
CA PRO A 125 13.48 16.39 -7.16
C PRO A 125 13.71 16.86 -8.59
N ASN A 126 12.88 17.78 -9.10
CA ASN A 126 12.94 18.24 -10.49
C ASN A 126 14.34 18.76 -10.84
N ALA A 127 15.01 19.49 -9.95
CA ALA A 127 16.39 19.96 -10.15
C ALA A 127 17.39 18.82 -10.44
N VAL A 128 17.21 17.65 -9.81
CA VAL A 128 18.03 16.45 -10.06
C VAL A 128 17.66 15.80 -11.40
N LEU A 129 16.37 15.75 -11.73
CA LEU A 129 15.90 15.23 -13.02
C LEU A 129 16.38 16.08 -14.21
N GLU A 130 16.37 17.41 -14.06
CA GLU A 130 16.88 18.38 -15.02
C GLU A 130 18.39 18.25 -15.21
N ALA A 131 19.16 18.20 -14.12
CA ALA A 131 20.61 18.00 -14.17
C ALA A 131 20.99 16.67 -14.86
N LYS A 132 20.17 15.63 -14.68
CA LYS A 132 20.32 14.32 -15.35
C LYS A 132 19.74 14.30 -16.77
N LYS A 133 19.08 15.35 -17.24
CA LYS A 133 18.38 15.44 -18.54
C LYS A 133 17.29 14.39 -18.74
N ILE A 134 16.65 13.94 -17.66
CA ILE A 134 15.60 12.90 -17.67
C ILE A 134 14.24 13.43 -17.23
N MET A 135 14.03 14.75 -17.25
CA MET A 135 12.73 15.34 -16.87
C MET A 135 11.56 14.79 -17.70
N HIS A 136 11.78 14.53 -18.99
CA HIS A 136 10.82 13.89 -19.90
C HIS A 136 10.52 12.42 -19.58
N ARG A 137 11.30 11.80 -18.68
CA ARG A 137 11.13 10.42 -18.20
C ARG A 137 10.66 10.37 -16.75
N LYS A 138 10.12 11.47 -16.21
CA LYS A 138 9.48 11.46 -14.90
C LYS A 138 8.36 10.42 -14.87
N GLY A 139 8.40 9.52 -13.89
CA GLY A 139 7.51 8.36 -13.80
C GLY A 139 8.11 7.04 -14.36
N PHE A 140 9.25 7.10 -15.06
CA PHE A 140 10.01 5.91 -15.45
C PHE A 140 10.97 5.47 -14.34
N PRO A 141 11.40 4.19 -14.30
CA PRO A 141 12.22 3.65 -13.20
C PRO A 141 13.45 4.46 -12.78
N GLU A 142 14.12 5.11 -13.72
CA GLU A 142 15.32 5.94 -13.47
C GLU A 142 15.02 7.31 -12.84
N SER A 143 13.78 7.77 -12.86
CA SER A 143 13.39 9.03 -12.21
C SER A 143 13.17 8.88 -10.71
N TYR A 144 13.26 7.66 -10.18
CA TYR A 144 13.05 7.35 -8.76
C TYR A 144 14.37 7.03 -8.05
N ASP A 145 14.49 7.49 -6.80
CA ASP A 145 15.47 6.98 -5.86
C ASP A 145 15.01 5.62 -5.30
N ARG A 146 15.22 4.58 -6.11
CA ARG A 146 14.86 3.20 -5.75
C ARG A 146 15.58 2.72 -4.49
N ARG A 147 16.78 3.23 -4.21
CA ARG A 147 17.54 2.84 -3.01
C ARG A 147 16.89 3.43 -1.76
N ALA A 148 16.44 4.68 -1.82
CA ALA A 148 15.67 5.29 -0.73
C ALA A 148 14.36 4.54 -0.48
N LEU A 149 13.61 4.18 -1.54
CA LEU A 149 12.38 3.39 -1.42
C LEU A 149 12.62 2.03 -0.75
N VAL A 150 13.60 1.26 -1.23
CA VAL A 150 13.93 -0.06 -0.65
C VAL A 150 14.37 0.07 0.79
N ARG A 151 15.17 1.08 1.13
CA ARG A 151 15.61 1.36 2.50
C ARG A 151 14.44 1.65 3.42
N PHE A 152 13.54 2.55 3.01
CA PHE A 152 12.32 2.89 3.77
C PHE A 152 11.48 1.63 4.04
N VAL A 153 11.23 0.81 3.02
CA VAL A 153 10.47 -0.43 3.17
C VAL A 153 11.17 -1.42 4.10
N ALA A 154 12.50 -1.54 3.99
CA ALA A 154 13.29 -2.40 4.85
C ALA A 154 13.28 -1.95 6.32
N GLU A 155 13.39 -0.64 6.59
CA GLU A 155 13.29 -0.06 7.93
C GLU A 155 11.92 -0.34 8.57
N VAL A 156 10.85 -0.11 7.82
CA VAL A 156 9.48 -0.44 8.28
C VAL A 156 9.38 -1.95 8.55
N LYS A 157 9.87 -2.79 7.64
CA LYS A 157 9.77 -4.25 7.79
C LYS A 157 10.62 -4.79 8.95
N ALA A 158 11.71 -4.12 9.28
CA ALA A 158 12.55 -4.41 10.44
C ALA A 158 11.90 -3.98 11.77
N GLY A 159 10.73 -3.32 11.73
CA GLY A 159 10.02 -2.88 12.92
C GLY A 159 10.61 -1.61 13.55
N ALA A 160 11.24 -0.74 12.76
CA ALA A 160 11.69 0.57 13.23
C ALA A 160 10.54 1.33 13.92
N ALA A 161 10.88 2.08 14.98
CA ALA A 161 9.89 2.88 15.72
C ALA A 161 9.30 3.98 14.83
N GLU A 162 10.15 4.60 14.01
CA GLU A 162 9.77 5.60 13.02
C GLU A 162 10.57 5.37 11.73
N ALA A 163 9.92 5.53 10.58
CA ALA A 163 10.53 5.56 9.26
C ALA A 163 10.04 6.81 8.52
N TYR A 164 10.88 7.39 7.67
CA TYR A 164 10.64 8.69 7.06
C TYR A 164 10.56 8.55 5.53
N ALA A 165 9.46 9.00 4.95
CA ALA A 165 9.29 9.09 3.50
C ALA A 165 9.23 10.57 3.08
N PRO A 166 9.88 10.99 1.98
CA PRO A 166 9.70 12.35 1.47
C PRO A 166 8.23 12.60 1.07
N ILE A 167 7.85 13.87 0.91
CA ILE A 167 6.51 14.23 0.44
C ILE A 167 6.59 14.71 -1.00
N TYR A 168 5.80 14.09 -1.89
CA TYR A 168 5.56 14.59 -3.23
C TYR A 168 4.28 15.44 -3.26
N SER A 169 4.34 16.62 -3.87
CA SER A 169 3.18 17.50 -4.06
C SER A 169 2.72 17.43 -5.52
N HIS A 170 1.48 16.99 -5.74
CA HIS A 170 0.86 17.07 -7.07
C HIS A 170 0.52 18.50 -7.49
N LEU A 171 0.43 19.44 -6.53
CA LEU A 171 0.22 20.86 -6.79
C LEU A 171 1.50 21.54 -7.31
N GLU A 172 2.62 21.28 -6.64
CA GLU A 172 3.94 21.82 -7.03
C GLU A 172 4.59 20.98 -8.14
N TYR A 173 4.06 19.77 -8.36
CA TYR A 173 4.60 18.77 -9.27
C TYR A 173 6.08 18.47 -8.97
N ASP A 174 6.46 18.40 -7.69
CA ASP A 174 7.82 18.12 -7.22
C ASP A 174 7.83 17.57 -5.78
N ILE A 175 9.02 17.14 -5.32
CA ILE A 175 9.30 16.83 -3.92
C ILE A 175 9.31 18.12 -3.10
N VAL A 176 8.56 18.14 -2.00
CA VAL A 176 8.49 19.28 -1.08
C VAL A 176 9.76 19.32 -0.23
N PRO A 177 10.61 20.37 -0.35
CA PRO A 177 11.90 20.40 0.35
C PRO A 177 11.74 20.36 1.87
N GLY A 178 12.43 19.42 2.52
CA GLY A 178 12.46 19.29 3.98
C GLY A 178 11.19 18.68 4.61
N ALA A 179 10.15 18.40 3.82
CA ALA A 179 8.94 17.76 4.30
C ALA A 179 9.06 16.23 4.23
N ALA A 180 8.60 15.55 5.28
CA ALA A 180 8.59 14.10 5.34
C ALA A 180 7.33 13.60 6.07
N GLN A 181 6.77 12.50 5.58
CA GLN A 181 5.77 11.72 6.28
C GLN A 181 6.49 10.76 7.24
N VAL A 182 6.07 10.77 8.51
CA VAL A 182 6.60 9.88 9.55
C VAL A 182 5.67 8.69 9.71
N VAL A 183 6.18 7.50 9.41
CA VAL A 183 5.47 6.22 9.56
C VAL A 183 5.89 5.57 10.87
N LYS A 184 4.93 5.37 11.79
CA LYS A 184 5.19 4.90 13.17
C LYS A 184 4.69 3.47 13.39
N ASN A 185 5.54 2.48 13.15
CA ASN A 185 5.30 1.05 13.36
C ASN A 185 3.84 0.59 13.08
N PRO A 186 3.33 0.76 11.84
CA PRO A 186 1.95 0.45 11.50
C PRO A 186 1.68 -1.06 11.54
N ASP A 187 0.41 -1.46 11.69
CA ASP A 187 0.00 -2.85 11.46
C ASP A 187 0.11 -3.18 9.97
N ILE A 188 -0.36 -2.27 9.11
CA ILE A 188 -0.32 -2.39 7.65
C ILE A 188 0.31 -1.14 7.04
N LEU A 189 1.29 -1.31 6.16
CA LEU A 189 1.77 -0.26 5.26
C LEU A 189 1.27 -0.55 3.85
N ILE A 190 0.44 0.34 3.31
CA ILE A 190 0.03 0.34 1.90
C ILE A 190 1.04 1.15 1.11
N ILE A 191 1.54 0.58 0.02
CA ILE A 191 2.44 1.24 -0.92
C ILE A 191 1.84 1.17 -2.31
N GLU A 192 1.41 2.29 -2.87
CA GLU A 192 0.91 2.38 -4.24
C GLU A 192 1.91 3.03 -5.19
N GLY A 193 1.96 2.54 -6.42
CA GLY A 193 2.89 3.10 -7.40
C GLY A 193 3.05 2.30 -8.67
N LEU A 194 3.66 2.92 -9.68
CA LEU A 194 3.96 2.26 -10.96
C LEU A 194 5.02 1.16 -10.80
N ASN A 195 5.97 1.36 -9.88
CA ASN A 195 7.19 0.55 -9.78
C ASN A 195 7.18 -0.46 -8.62
N VAL A 196 6.05 -0.63 -7.93
CA VAL A 196 5.96 -1.50 -6.73
C VAL A 196 6.26 -2.97 -7.06
N LEU A 197 5.89 -3.44 -8.26
CA LEU A 197 6.16 -4.80 -8.73
C LEU A 197 7.33 -4.88 -9.72
N GLN A 198 8.09 -3.81 -9.90
CA GLN A 198 9.19 -3.83 -10.84
C GLN A 198 10.32 -4.74 -10.33
N PRO A 199 10.77 -5.73 -11.11
CA PRO A 199 11.86 -6.58 -10.68
C PRO A 199 13.16 -5.79 -10.47
N ALA A 200 14.06 -6.34 -9.66
CA ALA A 200 15.42 -5.82 -9.57
C ALA A 200 16.08 -5.87 -10.97
N PRO A 201 16.86 -4.85 -11.37
CA PRO A 201 17.65 -4.94 -12.59
C PRO A 201 18.60 -6.16 -12.48
N PRO A 202 18.87 -6.88 -13.58
CA PRO A 202 19.67 -8.12 -13.58
C PRO A 202 21.11 -8.04 -13.04
N THR A 203 21.56 -6.93 -12.47
CA THR A 203 22.94 -6.70 -12.03
C THR A 203 23.07 -5.94 -10.70
N ALA A 204 21.99 -5.76 -9.94
CA ALA A 204 22.08 -5.25 -8.57
C ALA A 204 21.73 -6.38 -7.60
N LEU A 205 22.74 -7.14 -7.18
CA LEU A 205 22.65 -7.90 -5.93
C LEU A 205 22.23 -6.93 -4.83
N ALA A 206 21.09 -7.20 -4.21
CA ALA A 206 20.70 -6.56 -2.97
C ALA A 206 21.57 -7.13 -1.86
N VAL A 207 22.74 -6.52 -1.63
CA VAL A 207 23.38 -6.16 -0.34
C VAL A 207 24.50 -5.18 -0.67
#